data_AF-A0A3D8TRC9-F1
#
_entry.id   AF-A0A3D8TRC9-F1
#
_cell.length_a   1.000
_cell.length_b   1.000
_cell.length_c   1.000
_cell.angle_alpha   90.00
_cell.angle_beta   90.00
_cell.angle_gamma   90.00
#
_symmetry.space_group_name_H-M   'P 1'
#
loop_
_entity.id
_entity.type
_entity.pdbx_description
1 polymer ?
#
loop_
_entity_poly.entity_id
_entity_poly.type
_entity_poly.pdbx_seq_one_letter_code
_entity_poly.pdbx_strand_id
1 'polypeptide(L)'
;MAKIIFVKDEENQFQAYDFIHDLIEEQPLMATLLLQGLFDLENAETRRLSTGKQIAPDLHLSIGKSQAYSLQSTRIESTIDQPLHELKLHFKDRNCRLIYFTAFSESETYYCFIKGYFKDKNPFIDQMGAYREEAKRIFLSRTNADLSIGEEAYSFESLKKRAYEHEGIVHYLESVSAMLARVIFAKRIEKKWSQLDLALKSDLSPTIIERIEAGDPDLTLRMYQKTCAVLEVKLSFDYK
;
A
#
# COMPACT_ATOMS: atom_id res chain seq x y z
N MET A 1 11.74 9.20 6.00
CA MET A 1 10.79 8.07 6.06
C MET A 1 9.41 8.61 5.70
N ALA A 2 8.52 7.81 5.11
CA ALA A 2 7.16 8.27 4.84
C ALA A 2 6.25 8.03 6.05
N LYS A 3 5.10 8.71 6.09
CA LYS A 3 4.06 8.56 7.11
C LYS A 3 2.71 8.34 6.44
N ILE A 4 1.89 7.45 7.01
CA ILE A 4 0.49 7.30 6.63
C ILE A 4 -0.35 8.15 7.59
N ILE A 5 -1.19 9.02 7.03
CA ILE A 5 -2.11 9.87 7.79
C ILE A 5 -3.51 9.78 7.22
N PHE A 6 -4.50 9.90 8.10
CA PHE A 6 -5.91 9.92 7.74
C PHE A 6 -6.42 11.36 7.78
N VAL A 7 -7.12 11.75 6.72
CA VAL A 7 -7.69 13.08 6.53
C VAL A 7 -9.20 12.95 6.58
N LYS A 8 -9.86 13.90 7.26
CA LYS A 8 -11.31 13.93 7.28
C LYS A 8 -11.91 14.15 5.90
N ASP A 9 -13.08 13.56 5.70
CA ASP A 9 -13.89 13.74 4.52
C ASP A 9 -14.83 14.97 4.61
N GLU A 10 -15.70 15.18 3.61
CA GLU A 10 -16.63 16.34 3.62
C GLU A 10 -17.71 16.23 4.71
N GLU A 11 -17.91 15.05 5.29
CA GLU A 11 -18.80 14.80 6.45
C GLU A 11 -18.04 14.90 7.79
N ASN A 12 -16.78 15.34 7.78
CA ASN A 12 -15.92 15.49 8.96
C ASN A 12 -15.65 14.14 9.69
N GLN A 13 -15.65 13.02 8.95
CA GLN A 13 -15.36 11.66 9.42
C GLN A 13 -13.97 11.19 8.94
N PHE A 14 -13.32 10.28 9.68
CA PHE A 14 -12.06 9.65 9.27
C PHE A 14 -12.33 8.38 8.45
N GLN A 15 -13.17 8.50 7.43
CA GLN A 15 -13.80 7.37 6.73
C GLN A 15 -12.80 6.34 6.16
N ALA A 16 -11.60 6.75 5.72
CA ALA A 16 -10.53 5.80 5.35
C ALA A 16 -9.87 5.06 6.54
N TYR A 17 -9.78 5.68 7.73
CA TYR A 17 -9.31 4.99 8.94
C TYR A 17 -10.37 3.96 9.36
N ASP A 18 -11.62 4.40 9.49
CA ASP A 18 -12.74 3.59 9.95
C ASP A 18 -12.93 2.36 9.04
N PHE A 19 -12.85 2.56 7.72
CA PHE A 19 -12.88 1.46 6.75
C PHE A 19 -11.76 0.43 6.95
N ILE A 20 -10.54 0.83 7.29
CA ILE A 20 -9.41 -0.10 7.51
C ILE A 20 -9.54 -0.80 8.86
N HIS A 21 -10.00 -0.08 9.89
CA HIS A 21 -10.34 -0.63 11.19
C HIS A 21 -11.36 -1.76 11.04
N ASP A 22 -12.48 -1.49 10.36
CA ASP A 22 -13.54 -2.49 10.13
C ASP A 22 -13.04 -3.65 9.24
N LEU A 23 -12.10 -3.40 8.34
CA LEU A 23 -11.44 -4.46 7.56
C LEU A 23 -10.65 -5.43 8.44
N ILE A 24 -9.94 -4.91 9.45
CA ILE A 24 -9.16 -5.69 10.41
C ILE A 24 -10.10 -6.55 11.26
N GLU A 25 -11.20 -5.97 11.75
CA GLU A 25 -12.20 -6.66 12.57
C GLU A 25 -12.97 -7.74 11.80
N GLU A 26 -13.56 -7.38 10.66
CA GLU A 26 -14.54 -8.22 9.97
C GLU A 26 -13.93 -9.10 8.89
N GLN A 27 -12.80 -8.70 8.29
CA GLN A 27 -12.23 -9.33 7.10
C GLN A 27 -10.70 -9.50 7.20
N PRO A 28 -10.16 -10.10 8.28
CA PRO A 28 -8.73 -10.07 8.61
C PRO A 28 -7.83 -10.58 7.47
N LEU A 29 -8.21 -11.64 6.75
CA LEU A 29 -7.44 -12.17 5.61
C LEU A 29 -7.23 -11.14 4.48
N MET A 30 -8.18 -10.23 4.30
CA MET A 30 -8.10 -9.18 3.29
C MET A 30 -7.37 -7.95 3.84
N ALA A 31 -7.52 -7.65 5.14
CA ALA A 31 -6.71 -6.67 5.84
C ALA A 31 -5.21 -7.02 5.81
N THR A 32 -4.84 -8.30 5.88
CA THR A 32 -3.45 -8.77 5.79
C THR A 32 -2.68 -8.21 4.59
N LEU A 33 -3.20 -8.40 3.36
CA LEU A 33 -2.52 -7.94 2.14
C LEU A 33 -2.55 -6.40 2.03
N LEU A 34 -3.60 -5.76 2.57
CA LEU A 34 -3.66 -4.30 2.67
C LEU A 34 -2.56 -3.76 3.59
N LEU A 35 -2.47 -4.30 4.81
CA LEU A 35 -1.49 -3.88 5.81
C LEU A 35 -0.05 -4.06 5.31
N GLN A 36 0.25 -5.17 4.64
CA GLN A 36 1.53 -5.35 3.94
C GLN A 36 1.82 -4.19 2.98
N GLY A 37 0.88 -3.84 2.09
CA GLY A 37 1.04 -2.71 1.18
C GLY A 37 1.13 -1.34 1.87
N LEU A 38 0.50 -1.15 3.03
CA LEU A 38 0.62 0.07 3.84
C LEU A 38 1.98 0.16 4.55
N PHE A 39 2.51 -0.95 5.07
CA PHE A 39 3.89 -1.00 5.59
C PHE A 39 4.90 -0.69 4.50
N ASP A 40 4.71 -1.23 3.30
CA ASP A 40 5.57 -0.95 2.15
C ASP A 40 5.51 0.54 1.76
N LEU A 41 4.33 1.17 1.75
CA LEU A 41 4.22 2.62 1.55
C LEU A 41 4.93 3.44 2.64
N GLU A 42 4.77 3.11 3.92
CA GLU A 42 5.45 3.82 5.01
C GLU A 42 6.99 3.76 4.89
N ASN A 43 7.51 2.65 4.36
CA ASN A 43 8.93 2.45 4.11
C ASN A 43 9.42 2.99 2.75
N ALA A 44 8.55 3.56 1.91
CA ALA A 44 8.90 4.06 0.58
C ALA A 44 8.40 5.48 0.31
N GLU A 45 9.34 6.41 0.15
CA GLU A 45 9.03 7.82 -0.17
C GLU A 45 8.65 8.02 -1.64
N THR A 46 7.75 8.97 -1.89
CA THR A 46 7.41 9.41 -3.23
C THR A 46 8.52 10.33 -3.76
N ARG A 47 9.14 9.94 -4.87
CA ARG A 47 10.26 10.69 -5.44
C ARG A 47 9.74 11.92 -6.20
N ARG A 48 10.21 13.11 -5.83
CA ARG A 48 9.98 14.35 -6.59
C ARG A 48 11.13 14.58 -7.57
N LEU A 49 10.82 14.71 -8.86
CA LEU A 49 11.79 15.05 -9.89
C LEU A 49 12.02 16.57 -9.95
N SER A 50 13.15 16.99 -10.55
CA SER A 50 13.45 18.40 -10.85
C SER A 50 12.40 19.07 -11.75
N THR A 51 11.63 18.28 -12.51
CA THR A 51 10.51 18.73 -13.34
C THR A 51 9.22 18.99 -12.56
N GLY A 52 9.20 18.83 -11.23
CA GLY A 52 7.99 18.90 -10.41
C GLY A 52 7.23 17.58 -10.31
N LYS A 53 7.28 16.74 -11.36
CA LYS A 53 6.64 15.43 -11.44
C LYS A 53 6.99 14.53 -10.26
N GLN A 54 5.97 13.88 -9.71
CA GLN A 54 6.11 12.86 -8.68
C GLN A 54 6.13 11.44 -9.26
N ILE A 55 6.89 10.56 -8.63
CA ILE A 55 6.92 9.12 -8.86
C ILE A 55 6.68 8.43 -7.52
N ALA A 56 5.44 7.97 -7.32
CA ALA A 56 5.07 7.12 -6.19
C ALA A 56 5.83 5.77 -6.24
N PRO A 57 5.95 5.06 -5.11
CA PRO A 57 6.48 3.70 -5.08
C PRO A 57 5.67 2.78 -6.01
N ASP A 58 6.40 1.97 -6.78
CA ASP A 58 5.82 0.92 -7.61
C ASP A 58 5.40 -0.24 -6.71
N LEU A 59 4.10 -0.39 -6.48
CA LEU A 59 3.52 -1.31 -5.49
C LEU A 59 2.40 -2.14 -6.13
N HIS A 60 2.77 -3.31 -6.63
CA HIS A 60 1.83 -4.34 -7.06
C HIS A 60 2.14 -5.64 -6.31
N LEU A 61 1.23 -6.08 -5.46
CA LEU A 61 1.36 -7.28 -4.65
C LEU A 61 0.33 -8.30 -5.12
N SER A 62 0.67 -9.59 -5.15
CA SER A 62 -0.31 -10.66 -5.37
C SER A 62 -0.04 -11.88 -4.51
N ILE A 63 -1.09 -12.60 -4.09
CA ILE A 63 -0.98 -13.86 -3.33
C ILE A 63 -1.76 -14.95 -4.07
N GLY A 64 -1.16 -16.14 -4.10
CA GLY A 64 -1.71 -17.34 -4.72
C GLY A 64 -1.57 -17.34 -6.25
N LYS A 65 -2.09 -18.39 -6.87
CA LYS A 65 -2.08 -18.56 -8.33
C LYS A 65 -3.16 -17.69 -8.96
N SER A 66 -2.89 -17.15 -10.15
CA SER A 66 -3.83 -16.39 -10.99
C SER A 66 -4.40 -15.11 -10.36
N GLN A 67 -3.61 -14.38 -9.55
CA GLN A 67 -4.01 -13.10 -8.93
C GLN A 67 -5.32 -13.17 -8.12
N ALA A 68 -5.61 -14.31 -7.48
CA ALA A 68 -6.80 -14.51 -6.64
C ALA A 68 -6.94 -13.46 -5.52
N TYR A 69 -5.80 -12.95 -5.05
CA TYR A 69 -5.67 -11.80 -4.17
C TYR A 69 -4.60 -10.88 -4.73
N SER A 70 -4.89 -9.58 -4.87
CA SER A 70 -3.90 -8.61 -5.32
C SER A 70 -4.14 -7.21 -4.77
N LEU A 71 -3.07 -6.46 -4.55
CA LEU A 71 -3.09 -5.05 -4.18
C LEU A 71 -2.29 -4.26 -5.22
N GLN A 72 -2.88 -3.20 -5.76
CA GLN A 72 -2.26 -2.37 -6.79
C GLN A 72 -2.39 -0.89 -6.43
N SER A 73 -1.28 -0.16 -6.29
CA SER A 73 -1.36 1.31 -6.34
C SER A 73 -1.50 1.79 -7.79
N THR A 74 -2.49 2.64 -8.05
CA THR A 74 -2.70 3.23 -9.38
C THR A 74 -3.00 4.71 -9.28
N ARG A 75 -2.39 5.51 -10.16
CA ARG A 75 -2.73 6.93 -10.33
C ARG A 75 -4.10 7.05 -11.01
N ILE A 76 -4.97 7.95 -10.51
CA ILE A 76 -6.34 8.12 -11.00
C ILE A 76 -6.63 9.53 -11.53
N GLU A 77 -6.08 10.58 -10.90
CA GLU A 77 -6.03 11.96 -11.39
C GLU A 77 -4.88 12.68 -10.62
N SER A 78 -4.76 13.98 -10.37
CA SER A 78 -5.21 15.21 -11.05
C SER A 78 -3.94 16.06 -11.21
N THR A 79 -3.65 16.63 -12.38
CA THR A 79 -2.32 17.20 -12.74
C THR A 79 -1.15 16.19 -12.73
N ILE A 80 -0.03 16.54 -13.39
CA ILE A 80 1.18 15.70 -13.49
C ILE A 80 2.00 15.73 -12.19
N ASP A 81 1.95 16.85 -11.48
CA ASP A 81 2.91 17.16 -10.42
C ASP A 81 2.43 16.78 -9.03
N GLN A 82 1.12 16.59 -8.82
CA GLN A 82 0.53 16.21 -7.53
C GLN A 82 -0.69 15.28 -7.72
N PRO A 83 -0.50 13.97 -7.98
CA PRO A 83 -1.59 13.08 -8.31
C PRO A 83 -2.36 12.52 -7.11
N LEU A 84 -3.67 12.30 -7.34
CA LEU A 84 -4.49 11.36 -6.58
C LEU A 84 -4.17 9.92 -7.01
N HIS A 85 -4.12 9.04 -6.02
CA HIS A 85 -3.84 7.62 -6.18
C HIS A 85 -4.97 6.80 -5.55
N GLU A 86 -5.13 5.59 -6.06
CA GLU A 86 -6.10 4.59 -5.60
C GLU A 86 -5.35 3.29 -5.36
N LEU A 87 -5.27 2.86 -4.09
CA LEU A 87 -4.94 1.49 -3.74
C LEU A 87 -6.15 0.61 -4.08
N LYS A 88 -5.93 -0.34 -4.97
CA LYS A 88 -6.93 -1.29 -5.45
C LYS A 88 -6.64 -2.65 -4.85
N LEU A 89 -7.45 -3.08 -3.90
CA LEU A 89 -7.40 -4.43 -3.35
C LEU A 89 -8.44 -5.29 -4.08
N HIS A 90 -8.01 -6.37 -4.69
CA HIS A 90 -8.85 -7.43 -5.23
C HIS A 90 -8.79 -8.63 -4.29
N PHE A 91 -9.96 -9.11 -3.89
CA PHE A 91 -10.14 -10.34 -3.15
C PHE A 91 -11.23 -11.13 -3.90
N LYS A 92 -11.06 -12.44 -4.10
CA LYS A 92 -11.96 -13.35 -4.84
C LYS A 92 -13.41 -12.86 -5.10
N ASP A 93 -14.15 -12.51 -4.05
CA ASP A 93 -15.57 -12.12 -4.12
C ASP A 93 -15.86 -10.62 -3.83
N ARG A 94 -14.85 -9.83 -3.39
CA ARG A 94 -14.97 -8.41 -2.97
C ARG A 94 -13.80 -7.55 -3.46
N ASN A 95 -14.05 -6.31 -3.84
CA ASN A 95 -13.01 -5.35 -4.22
C ASN A 95 -13.03 -4.18 -3.24
N CYS A 96 -11.88 -3.81 -2.69
CA CYS A 96 -11.74 -2.60 -1.88
C CYS A 96 -10.96 -1.53 -2.64
N ARG A 97 -11.23 -0.28 -2.30
CA ARG A 97 -10.60 0.91 -2.86
C ARG A 97 -10.24 1.87 -1.73
N LEU A 98 -9.01 2.35 -1.73
CA LEU A 98 -8.53 3.38 -0.80
C LEU A 98 -7.95 4.53 -1.62
N ILE A 99 -8.53 5.71 -1.49
CA ILE A 99 -8.14 6.93 -2.22
C ILE A 99 -7.22 7.76 -1.33
N TYR A 100 -6.06 8.13 -1.87
CA TYR A 100 -5.06 8.93 -1.18
C TYR A 100 -4.36 9.93 -2.09
N PHE A 101 -3.76 10.95 -1.49
CA PHE A 101 -2.80 11.84 -2.16
C PHE A 101 -1.48 11.90 -1.40
N THR A 102 -0.47 12.50 -2.02
CA THR A 102 0.82 12.78 -1.40
C THR A 102 0.91 14.25 -0.99
N ALA A 103 1.38 14.46 0.24
CA ALA A 103 1.85 15.75 0.75
C ALA A 103 3.31 15.64 1.20
N PHE A 104 4.00 16.77 1.32
CA PHE A 104 5.43 16.82 1.62
C PHE A 104 5.70 17.95 2.61
N SER A 105 6.53 17.67 3.61
CA SER A 105 7.29 18.68 4.34
C SER A 105 8.70 18.76 3.76
N GLU A 106 9.60 19.53 4.38
CA GLU A 106 11.01 19.59 3.97
C GLU A 106 11.75 18.26 4.17
N SER A 107 11.27 17.38 5.05
CA SER A 107 11.94 16.15 5.47
C SER A 107 11.10 14.87 5.39
N GLU A 108 9.79 14.96 5.16
CA GLU A 108 8.88 13.80 5.21
C GLU A 108 7.89 13.77 4.02
N THR A 109 7.57 12.55 3.56
CA THR A 109 6.44 12.29 2.65
C THR A 109 5.24 11.83 3.48
N TYR A 110 4.06 12.40 3.25
CA TYR A 110 2.81 11.94 3.84
C TYR A 110 1.91 11.31 2.78
N TYR A 111 1.43 10.10 3.05
CA TYR A 111 0.37 9.44 2.31
C TYR A 111 -0.96 9.72 3.01
N CYS A 112 -1.72 10.63 2.44
CA CYS A 112 -2.94 11.20 3.01
C CYS A 112 -4.16 10.43 2.49
N PHE A 113 -4.62 9.45 3.26
CA PHE A 113 -5.82 8.66 2.94
C PHE A 113 -7.09 9.41 3.33
N ILE A 114 -8.08 9.43 2.42
CA ILE A 114 -9.34 10.15 2.61
C ILE A 114 -10.53 9.18 2.66
N LYS A 115 -10.66 8.33 1.62
CA LYS A 115 -11.80 7.40 1.49
C LYS A 115 -11.37 5.95 1.37
N GLY A 116 -12.04 5.06 2.10
CA GLY A 116 -12.02 3.61 1.95
C GLY A 116 -13.41 3.09 1.65
N TYR A 117 -13.56 2.21 0.66
CA TYR A 117 -14.87 1.63 0.33
C TYR A 117 -14.77 0.28 -0.39
N PHE A 118 -15.84 -0.51 -0.26
CA PHE A 118 -16.10 -1.64 -1.14
C PHE A 118 -16.64 -1.14 -2.47
N LYS A 119 -16.02 -1.54 -3.57
CA LYS A 119 -16.54 -1.27 -4.92
C LYS A 119 -17.77 -2.14 -5.17
N ASP A 120 -18.88 -1.52 -5.58
CA ASP A 120 -20.09 -2.27 -5.91
C ASP A 120 -19.92 -3.07 -7.23
N LYS A 121 -20.69 -4.16 -7.35
CA LYS A 121 -20.80 -4.95 -8.59
C LYS A 121 -21.70 -4.24 -9.61
N ASN A 122 -22.67 -3.46 -9.14
CA ASN A 122 -23.56 -2.65 -9.96
C ASN A 122 -22.98 -1.23 -10.16
N PRO A 123 -22.57 -0.86 -11.39
CA PRO A 123 -21.91 0.42 -11.66
C PRO A 123 -22.82 1.64 -11.50
N PHE A 124 -24.15 1.46 -11.38
CA PHE A 124 -25.10 2.56 -11.20
C PHE A 124 -25.25 3.01 -9.74
N ILE A 125 -24.76 2.21 -8.78
CA ILE A 125 -24.76 2.53 -7.33
C ILE A 125 -23.33 2.61 -6.75
N ASP A 126 -22.32 2.26 -7.53
CA ASP A 126 -20.91 2.35 -7.15
C ASP A 126 -20.48 3.82 -6.96
N GLN A 127 -20.18 4.21 -5.71
CA GLN A 127 -19.88 5.60 -5.36
C GLN A 127 -18.47 6.07 -5.78
N MET A 128 -17.71 5.27 -6.53
CA MET A 128 -16.36 5.58 -7.04
C MET A 128 -16.26 6.99 -7.65
N GLY A 129 -17.25 7.41 -8.45
CA GLY A 129 -17.24 8.74 -9.06
C GLY A 129 -17.37 9.87 -8.03
N ALA A 130 -18.28 9.71 -7.08
CA ALA A 130 -18.52 10.69 -6.02
C ALA A 130 -17.30 10.82 -5.09
N TYR A 131 -16.77 9.70 -4.59
CA TYR A 131 -15.61 9.68 -3.69
C TYR A 131 -14.33 10.23 -4.33
N ARG A 132 -14.14 10.06 -5.65
CA ARG A 132 -12.99 10.64 -6.36
C ARG A 132 -13.11 12.16 -6.50
N GLU A 133 -14.29 12.68 -6.84
CA GLU A 133 -14.52 14.13 -6.90
C GLU A 133 -14.49 14.78 -5.52
N GLU A 134 -14.95 14.09 -4.47
CA GLU A 134 -14.79 14.51 -3.08
C GLU A 134 -13.33 14.56 -2.64
N ALA A 135 -12.58 13.48 -2.86
CA ALA A 135 -11.14 13.43 -2.60
C ALA A 135 -10.37 14.55 -3.33
N LYS A 136 -10.81 14.91 -4.53
CA LYS A 136 -10.28 16.03 -5.34
C LYS A 136 -10.64 17.40 -4.77
N ARG A 137 -11.86 17.60 -4.24
CA ARG A 137 -12.22 18.84 -3.53
C ARG A 137 -11.42 19.02 -2.25
N ILE A 138 -11.25 17.97 -1.44
CA ILE A 138 -10.40 17.97 -0.23
C ILE A 138 -8.92 18.21 -0.57
N PHE A 139 -8.44 17.58 -1.64
CA PHE A 139 -7.09 17.82 -2.17
C PHE A 139 -6.88 19.27 -2.64
N LEU A 140 -7.91 19.93 -3.20
CA LEU A 140 -7.84 21.32 -3.63
C LEU A 140 -8.05 22.32 -2.47
N SER A 141 -8.83 21.97 -1.45
CA SER A 141 -9.04 22.85 -0.28
C SER A 141 -7.80 22.99 0.60
N ARG A 142 -6.88 22.02 0.57
CA ARG A 142 -5.60 22.04 1.33
C ARG A 142 -4.70 23.25 1.08
N THR A 143 -4.86 23.97 -0.04
CA THR A 143 -4.09 25.21 -0.28
C THR A 143 -4.68 26.42 0.45
N ASN A 144 -5.90 26.30 0.99
CA ASN A 144 -6.67 27.38 1.61
C ASN A 144 -7.14 27.06 3.05
N ALA A 145 -7.02 25.82 3.52
CA ALA A 145 -7.55 25.36 4.81
C ALA A 145 -6.60 24.38 5.51
N ASP A 146 -6.60 24.43 6.85
CA ASP A 146 -5.96 23.41 7.68
C ASP A 146 -6.61 22.05 7.40
N LEU A 147 -5.82 21.10 6.89
CA LEU A 147 -6.24 19.71 6.78
C LEU A 147 -6.50 19.17 8.20
N SER A 148 -7.73 18.74 8.47
CA SER A 148 -8.03 18.04 9.72
C SER A 148 -7.47 16.62 9.64
N ILE A 149 -6.25 16.48 10.15
CA ILE A 149 -5.52 15.22 10.28
C ILE A 149 -6.02 14.47 11.53
N GLY A 150 -5.95 13.13 11.50
CA GLY A 150 -6.25 12.27 12.64
C GLY A 150 -5.51 12.68 13.92
N GLU A 151 -6.26 12.70 15.03
CA GLU A 151 -5.67 12.68 16.39
C GLU A 151 -4.93 11.36 16.64
N GLU A 152 -4.22 11.21 17.76
CA GLU A 152 -3.42 10.01 18.07
C GLU A 152 -4.22 8.69 17.99
N ALA A 153 -5.52 8.75 18.31
CA ALA A 153 -6.46 7.64 18.19
C ALA A 153 -6.72 7.19 16.73
N TYR A 154 -6.64 8.11 15.76
CA TYR A 154 -6.88 7.89 14.32
C TYR A 154 -5.55 7.83 13.55
N SER A 155 -4.54 7.14 14.11
CA SER A 155 -3.19 7.04 13.57
C SER A 155 -2.96 5.69 12.88
N PHE A 156 -1.97 5.60 11.98
CA PHE A 156 -1.61 4.28 11.44
C PHE A 156 -1.05 3.36 12.55
N GLU A 157 -0.43 3.91 13.59
CA GLU A 157 0.02 3.15 14.76
C GLU A 157 -1.11 2.49 15.57
N SER A 158 -2.30 3.10 15.69
CA SER A 158 -3.44 2.44 16.33
C SER A 158 -3.97 1.27 15.46
N LEU A 159 -4.03 1.43 14.14
CA LEU A 159 -4.36 0.33 13.22
C LEU A 159 -3.33 -0.81 13.26
N LYS A 160 -2.02 -0.49 13.38
CA LYS A 160 -0.98 -1.51 13.59
C LYS A 160 -1.24 -2.29 14.87
N LYS A 161 -1.38 -1.61 16.02
CA LYS A 161 -1.66 -2.25 17.31
C LYS A 161 -2.87 -3.17 17.22
N ARG A 162 -3.97 -2.69 16.61
CA ARG A 162 -5.19 -3.49 16.42
C ARG A 162 -4.96 -4.71 15.53
N ALA A 163 -4.26 -4.57 14.41
CA ALA A 163 -3.91 -5.70 13.54
C ALA A 163 -3.07 -6.78 14.25
N TYR A 164 -2.21 -6.38 15.19
CA TYR A 164 -1.41 -7.29 16.01
C TYR A 164 -2.19 -8.04 17.10
N GLU A 165 -3.48 -7.71 17.33
CA GLU A 165 -4.37 -8.47 18.20
C GLU A 165 -5.03 -9.66 17.47
N HIS A 166 -4.94 -9.73 16.13
CA HIS A 166 -5.54 -10.77 15.30
C HIS A 166 -4.49 -11.82 14.88
N GLU A 167 -4.51 -13.01 15.49
CA GLU A 167 -3.54 -14.10 15.25
C GLU A 167 -3.33 -14.42 13.75
N GLY A 168 -4.39 -14.44 12.95
CA GLY A 168 -4.30 -14.73 11.51
C GLY A 168 -3.57 -13.65 10.69
N ILE A 169 -3.64 -12.40 11.13
CA ILE A 169 -2.90 -11.28 10.52
C ILE A 169 -1.42 -11.35 10.96
N VAL A 170 -1.18 -11.53 12.27
CA VAL A 170 0.16 -11.69 12.85
C VAL A 170 0.93 -12.84 12.19
N HIS A 171 0.32 -14.01 12.09
CA HIS A 171 0.93 -15.20 11.50
C HIS A 171 1.43 -14.96 10.05
N TYR A 172 0.72 -14.14 9.28
CA TYR A 172 1.19 -13.74 7.95
C TYR A 172 2.30 -12.70 8.01
N LEU A 173 2.08 -11.58 8.72
CA LEU A 173 3.02 -10.44 8.74
C LEU A 173 4.38 -10.82 9.34
N GLU A 174 4.41 -11.73 10.30
CA GLU A 174 5.62 -12.26 10.94
C GLU A 174 6.17 -13.52 10.24
N SER A 175 5.54 -14.00 9.16
CA SER A 175 6.07 -15.10 8.37
C SER A 175 7.43 -14.73 7.76
N VAL A 176 8.31 -15.72 7.62
CA VAL A 176 9.62 -15.55 6.97
C VAL A 176 9.46 -14.94 5.57
N SER A 177 8.41 -15.34 4.83
CA SER A 177 8.11 -14.79 3.51
C SER A 177 7.76 -13.29 3.55
N ALA A 178 6.92 -12.84 4.48
CA ALA A 178 6.57 -11.42 4.65
C ALA A 178 7.73 -10.57 5.22
N MET A 179 8.59 -11.15 6.07
CA MET A 179 9.83 -10.50 6.50
C MET A 179 10.79 -10.30 5.33
N LEU A 180 11.01 -11.34 4.51
CA LEU A 180 11.85 -11.24 3.30
C LEU A 180 11.28 -10.27 2.28
N ALA A 181 9.96 -10.28 2.07
CA ALA A 181 9.23 -9.37 1.19
C ALA A 181 9.52 -7.90 1.50
N ARG A 182 9.33 -7.49 2.77
CA ARG A 182 9.60 -6.12 3.23
C ARG A 182 11.06 -5.70 3.01
N VAL A 183 12.03 -6.60 3.24
CA VAL A 183 13.46 -6.34 3.00
C VAL A 183 13.76 -6.19 1.50
N ILE A 184 13.18 -7.07 0.66
CA ILE A 184 13.33 -7.03 -0.81
C ILE A 184 12.74 -5.74 -1.38
N PHE A 185 11.51 -5.41 -0.99
CA PHE A 185 10.83 -4.18 -1.38
C PHE A 185 11.65 -2.94 -1.00
N ALA A 186 12.04 -2.80 0.28
CA ALA A 186 12.83 -1.66 0.75
C ALA A 186 14.15 -1.50 -0.03
N LYS A 187 14.86 -2.60 -0.29
CA LYS A 187 16.11 -2.59 -1.07
C LYS A 187 15.90 -2.29 -2.55
N ARG A 188 14.78 -2.71 -3.15
CA ARG A 188 14.40 -2.33 -4.52
C ARG A 188 14.13 -0.83 -4.63
N ILE A 189 13.39 -0.27 -3.67
CA ILE A 189 13.09 1.17 -3.61
C ILE A 189 14.36 2.00 -3.39
N GLU A 190 15.26 1.58 -2.49
CA GLU A 190 16.59 2.20 -2.29
C GLU A 190 17.41 2.23 -3.59
N LYS A 191 17.43 1.12 -4.33
CA LYS A 191 18.06 1.02 -5.66
C LYS A 191 17.29 1.73 -6.78
N LYS A 192 16.13 2.35 -6.47
CA LYS A 192 15.27 3.13 -7.38
C LYS A 192 14.66 2.32 -8.53
N TRP A 193 14.52 1.01 -8.36
CA TRP A 193 14.07 0.04 -9.36
C TRP A 193 12.56 -0.17 -9.35
N SER A 194 11.96 -0.37 -10.53
CA SER A 194 10.62 -0.94 -10.67
C SER A 194 10.62 -2.45 -10.40
N GLN A 195 9.44 -3.04 -10.20
CA GLN A 195 9.31 -4.50 -10.13
C GLN A 195 9.73 -5.17 -11.44
N LEU A 196 9.55 -4.49 -12.59
CA LEU A 196 10.05 -4.97 -13.89
C LEU A 196 11.58 -5.00 -13.94
N ASP A 197 12.27 -4.00 -13.40
CA ASP A 197 13.73 -4.00 -13.30
C ASP A 197 14.24 -5.17 -12.45
N LEU A 198 13.56 -5.47 -11.33
CA LEU A 198 13.89 -6.61 -10.47
C LEU A 198 13.60 -7.96 -11.16
N ALA A 199 12.49 -8.07 -11.89
CA ALA A 199 12.14 -9.25 -12.68
C ALA A 199 13.23 -9.58 -13.72
N LEU A 200 13.63 -8.58 -14.51
CA LEU A 200 14.67 -8.70 -15.53
C LEU A 200 16.04 -9.08 -14.94
N LYS A 201 16.40 -8.51 -13.78
CA LYS A 201 17.70 -8.77 -13.14
C LYS A 201 17.78 -10.11 -12.40
N SER A 202 16.66 -10.62 -11.89
CA SER A 202 16.59 -11.88 -11.15
C SER A 202 16.23 -13.10 -12.02
N ASP A 203 15.94 -12.89 -13.30
CA ASP A 203 15.45 -13.92 -14.21
C ASP A 203 14.19 -14.60 -13.63
N LEU A 204 13.20 -13.76 -13.31
CA LEU A 204 11.88 -14.13 -12.80
C LEU A 204 10.82 -13.35 -13.57
N SER A 205 9.62 -13.91 -13.72
CA SER A 205 8.51 -13.18 -14.34
C SER A 205 7.97 -12.08 -13.39
N PRO A 206 7.40 -10.97 -13.92
CA PRO A 206 6.82 -9.90 -13.10
C PRO A 206 5.84 -10.40 -12.03
N THR A 207 4.96 -11.35 -12.37
CA THR A 207 4.00 -11.96 -11.44
C THR A 207 4.67 -12.75 -10.31
N ILE A 208 5.91 -13.23 -10.47
CA ILE A 208 6.66 -13.81 -9.35
C ILE A 208 7.25 -12.70 -8.47
N ILE A 209 7.65 -11.55 -9.01
CA ILE A 209 8.07 -10.39 -8.20
C ILE A 209 6.91 -9.83 -7.38
N GLU A 210 5.72 -9.68 -7.97
CA GLU A 210 4.48 -9.28 -7.25
C GLU A 210 4.22 -10.19 -6.04
N ARG A 211 4.45 -11.50 -6.19
CA ARG A 211 4.24 -12.51 -5.14
C ARG A 211 5.37 -12.55 -4.11
N ILE A 212 6.62 -12.33 -4.54
CA ILE A 212 7.77 -12.19 -3.64
C ILE A 212 7.56 -10.99 -2.73
N GLU A 213 7.19 -9.83 -3.28
CA GLU A 213 6.98 -8.61 -2.51
C GLU A 213 5.67 -8.58 -1.73
N ALA A 214 4.69 -9.43 -2.08
CA ALA A 214 3.57 -9.69 -1.18
C ALA A 214 4.01 -10.46 0.07
N GLY A 215 4.99 -11.37 -0.04
CA GLY A 215 5.31 -12.34 1.01
C GLY A 215 4.53 -13.66 0.86
N ASP A 216 4.20 -14.04 -0.37
CA ASP A 216 3.39 -15.22 -0.66
C ASP A 216 4.05 -16.55 -0.17
N PRO A 217 3.41 -17.29 0.77
CA PRO A 217 3.96 -18.54 1.32
C PRO A 217 4.01 -19.70 0.31
N ASP A 218 3.28 -19.64 -0.80
CA ASP A 218 3.32 -20.66 -1.87
C ASP A 218 4.59 -20.58 -2.74
N LEU A 219 5.45 -19.57 -2.52
CA LEU A 219 6.70 -19.41 -3.28
C LEU A 219 7.87 -20.17 -2.64
N THR A 220 8.68 -20.80 -3.48
CA THR A 220 9.89 -21.49 -3.01
C THR A 220 10.94 -20.50 -2.50
N LEU A 221 11.66 -20.86 -1.43
CA LEU A 221 12.78 -20.06 -0.89
C LEU A 221 13.82 -19.67 -1.96
N ARG A 222 14.03 -20.53 -2.97
CA ARG A 222 14.95 -20.26 -4.10
C ARG A 222 14.57 -19.02 -4.91
N MET A 223 13.28 -18.67 -4.99
CA MET A 223 12.79 -17.46 -5.67
C MET A 223 13.16 -16.21 -4.88
N TYR A 224 12.93 -16.21 -3.56
CA TYR A 224 13.40 -15.15 -2.65
C TYR A 224 14.92 -15.00 -2.69
N GLN A 225 15.68 -16.10 -2.70
CA GLN A 225 17.14 -16.07 -2.78
C GLN A 225 17.64 -15.43 -4.09
N LYS A 226 17.00 -15.68 -5.24
CA LYS A 226 17.31 -15.01 -6.52
C LYS A 226 17.19 -13.49 -6.39
N THR A 227 16.08 -12.97 -5.85
CA THR A 227 15.88 -11.53 -5.66
C THR A 227 16.83 -10.95 -4.62
N CYS A 228 17.06 -11.63 -3.49
CA CYS A 228 18.00 -11.19 -2.46
C CYS A 228 19.44 -11.08 -2.97
N ALA A 229 19.91 -12.05 -3.76
CA ALA A 229 21.25 -12.00 -4.34
C ALA A 229 21.44 -10.78 -5.26
N VAL A 230 20.45 -10.50 -6.12
CA VAL A 230 20.43 -9.35 -7.04
C VAL A 230 20.32 -8.00 -6.30
N LEU A 231 19.67 -7.99 -5.14
CA LEU A 231 19.53 -6.81 -4.28
C LEU A 231 20.68 -6.66 -3.25
N GLU A 232 21.67 -7.57 -3.27
CA GLU A 232 22.80 -7.62 -2.33
C GLU A 232 22.37 -7.81 -0.85
N VAL A 233 21.19 -8.41 -0.64
CA VAL A 233 20.65 -8.76 0.67
C VAL A 233 21.36 -10.00 1.20
N LYS A 234 22.14 -9.83 2.27
CA LYS A 234 22.77 -10.94 2.99
C LYS A 234 21.73 -11.71 3.78
N LEU A 235 21.50 -12.97 3.41
CA LEU A 235 20.65 -13.90 4.14
C LEU A 235 21.53 -14.79 5.03
N SER A 236 21.51 -14.56 6.33
CA SER A 236 22.07 -15.47 7.34
C SER A 236 20.96 -16.38 7.86
N PHE A 237 20.78 -17.54 7.24
CA PHE A 237 19.95 -18.60 7.80
C PHE A 237 20.78 -19.42 8.78
N ASP A 238 20.83 -18.99 10.04
CA ASP A 238 21.33 -19.81 11.14
C ASP A 238 20.33 -20.95 11.38
N TYR A 239 20.53 -22.08 10.68
CA TYR A 239 19.88 -23.34 11.02
C TYR A 239 20.43 -23.84 12.37
N LYS A 240 19.55 -23.90 13.37
CA LYS A 240 19.70 -24.68 14.60
C LYS A 240 18.62 -25.75 14.65
#